data_AF-A0A8J6CDM0-F1
#
_entry.id   AF-A0A8J6CDM0-F1
#
_cell.length_a   1.000
_cell.length_b   1.000
_cell.length_c   1.000
_cell.angle_alpha   90.00
_cell.angle_beta   90.00
_cell.angle_gamma   90.00
#
_symmetry.space_group_name_H-M   'P 1'
#
loop_
_entity.id
_entity.type
_entity.pdbx_description
1 polymer ?
#
loop_
_entity_poly.entity_id
_entity_poly.type
_entity_poly.pdbx_seq_one_letter_code
_entity_poly.pdbx_strand_id
1 'polypeptide(L)'
;MRGCAWLALAAVRTVAAARRGSAHALGTATGCPPAGFDSVANFSLARYIAASPWYVIAQLPISFQPVSELYCVRATYVQANETIYVFNEARRGAVDGEPIAEADLVAHQDDLPEASANARTADSKLRVGLRYYAFVYQNSSAPHAQRAVASNLVSQMADDEERLGPDAKRRELLDFLKRYLFGPYWVVDVSDVYDWAIVTGGPPSVPTSNGLCTTLTAGFNDIGVWLLHRNPQPPADVVRKMHSRARELGLDTSALQDVAQDGCEYTAPCARAAVRAPWCKESLRASDGGAAAGRTRSHAARSAKAAASSRLETWARVDART
;
A
#
# COMPACT_ATOMS: atom_id res chain seq x y z
N MET A 1 -61.98 35.61 -65.83
CA MET A 1 -60.52 35.40 -66.04
C MET A 1 -59.80 36.72 -65.77
N ARG A 2 -59.21 36.88 -64.58
CA ARG A 2 -58.26 37.93 -64.17
C ARG A 2 -57.85 37.71 -62.71
N GLY A 3 -56.53 37.75 -62.47
CA GLY A 3 -55.86 38.09 -61.19
C GLY A 3 -55.77 36.97 -60.14
N CYS A 4 -54.75 36.89 -59.31
CA CYS A 4 -53.44 37.55 -59.23
C CYS A 4 -52.66 36.76 -58.16
N ALA A 5 -51.41 36.40 -58.44
CA ALA A 5 -50.52 35.73 -57.51
C ALA A 5 -50.01 36.71 -56.43
N TRP A 6 -49.90 36.25 -55.17
CA TRP A 6 -49.02 36.84 -54.16
C TRP A 6 -48.34 35.74 -53.33
N LEU A 7 -47.05 35.97 -53.09
CA LEU A 7 -46.04 35.08 -52.54
C LEU A 7 -46.24 34.74 -51.06
N ALA A 8 -45.94 33.48 -50.69
CA ALA A 8 -45.72 33.07 -49.31
C ALA A 8 -44.21 33.07 -49.01
N LEU A 9 -43.78 33.84 -48.01
CA LEU A 9 -42.43 33.75 -47.42
C LEU A 9 -42.34 32.45 -46.59
N ALA A 10 -41.41 31.57 -46.95
CA ALA A 10 -40.99 30.46 -46.09
C ALA A 10 -39.70 30.84 -45.34
N ALA A 11 -39.78 30.86 -44.01
CA ALA A 11 -38.65 31.14 -43.13
C ALA A 11 -37.69 29.94 -43.09
N VAL A 12 -36.42 30.16 -43.44
CA VAL A 12 -35.34 29.19 -43.28
C VAL A 12 -34.87 29.21 -41.82
N ARG A 13 -35.15 28.15 -41.07
CA ARG A 13 -34.52 27.88 -39.76
C ARG A 13 -33.36 26.92 -39.96
N THR A 14 -32.14 27.43 -39.82
CA THR A 14 -30.92 26.61 -39.71
C THR A 14 -30.87 25.95 -38.33
N VAL A 15 -30.80 24.62 -38.29
CA VAL A 15 -30.52 23.85 -37.07
C VAL A 15 -29.02 23.62 -37.01
N ALA A 16 -28.32 24.34 -36.14
CA ALA A 16 -26.93 24.07 -35.82
C ALA A 16 -26.85 22.89 -34.83
N ALA A 17 -26.21 21.80 -35.25
CA ALA A 17 -25.95 20.64 -34.40
C ALA A 17 -24.89 20.97 -33.35
N ALA A 18 -25.26 20.93 -32.06
CA ALA A 18 -24.35 21.09 -30.94
C ALA A 18 -23.50 19.82 -30.75
N ARG A 19 -22.23 19.86 -31.15
CA ARG A 19 -21.22 18.87 -30.73
C ARG A 19 -20.89 19.11 -29.25
N ARG A 20 -21.33 18.22 -28.36
CA ARG A 20 -20.79 18.11 -26.99
C ARG A 20 -19.45 17.38 -27.06
N GLY A 21 -18.37 18.14 -27.18
CA GLY A 21 -17.03 17.67 -26.87
C GLY A 21 -16.70 18.07 -25.43
N SER A 22 -16.73 17.12 -24.49
CA SER A 22 -16.18 17.33 -23.15
C SER A 22 -14.67 17.17 -23.23
N ALA A 23 -13.95 18.23 -23.61
CA ALA A 23 -12.53 18.34 -23.33
C ALA A 23 -12.40 18.75 -21.85
N HIS A 24 -12.00 17.82 -20.98
CA HIS A 24 -11.44 18.21 -19.69
C HIS A 24 -10.13 18.93 -19.99
N ALA A 25 -10.14 20.26 -19.86
CA ALA A 25 -8.92 21.03 -19.87
C ALA A 25 -8.09 20.58 -18.66
N LEU A 26 -6.95 19.95 -18.91
CA LEU A 26 -5.90 19.78 -17.92
C LEU A 26 -5.45 21.19 -17.52
N GLY A 27 -5.96 21.66 -16.37
CA GLY A 27 -5.51 22.93 -15.80
C GLY A 27 -4.05 22.81 -15.41
N THR A 28 -3.22 23.76 -15.84
CA THR A 28 -1.89 23.98 -15.27
C THR A 28 -2.04 24.17 -13.77
N ALA A 29 -1.36 23.36 -12.95
CA ALA A 29 -1.43 23.52 -11.50
C ALA A 29 -0.86 24.90 -11.12
N THR A 30 -1.73 25.81 -10.67
CA THR A 30 -1.35 27.17 -10.22
C THR A 30 -0.62 27.18 -8.86
N GLY A 31 -0.32 26.00 -8.32
CA GLY A 31 0.35 25.74 -7.05
C GLY A 31 0.29 24.24 -6.71
N CYS A 32 1.19 23.79 -5.84
CA CYS A 32 1.19 22.42 -5.32
C CYS A 32 0.79 22.41 -3.84
N PRO A 33 -0.04 21.44 -3.39
CA PRO A 33 -0.64 20.37 -4.19
C PRO A 33 -1.71 20.87 -5.18
N PRO A 34 -2.05 20.08 -6.21
CA PRO A 34 -3.15 20.41 -7.12
C PRO A 34 -4.44 20.73 -6.35
N ALA A 35 -5.25 21.65 -6.87
CA ALA A 35 -6.49 22.04 -6.20
C ALA A 35 -7.41 20.82 -6.00
N GLY A 36 -7.82 20.59 -4.75
CA GLY A 36 -8.66 19.44 -4.39
C GLY A 36 -7.92 18.10 -4.32
N PHE A 37 -6.58 18.10 -4.37
CA PHE A 37 -5.79 16.89 -4.16
C PHE A 37 -6.03 16.32 -2.76
N ASP A 38 -6.45 15.06 -2.72
CA ASP A 38 -6.75 14.34 -1.49
C ASP A 38 -6.57 12.83 -1.70
N SER A 39 -6.59 12.04 -0.63
CA SER A 39 -6.60 10.58 -0.72
C SER A 39 -8.01 10.02 -0.95
N VAL A 40 -8.13 8.73 -1.29
CA VAL A 40 -9.41 8.13 -1.66
C VAL A 40 -10.40 8.06 -0.48
N ALA A 41 -11.67 8.40 -0.71
CA ALA A 41 -12.69 8.46 0.34
C ALA A 41 -13.30 7.09 0.71
N ASN A 42 -13.58 6.22 -0.26
CA ASN A 42 -14.24 4.92 -0.02
C ASN A 42 -13.21 3.81 0.19
N PHE A 43 -12.31 3.99 1.14
CA PHE A 43 -11.16 3.11 1.34
C PHE A 43 -11.47 1.97 2.32
N SER A 44 -11.23 0.73 1.91
CA SER A 44 -11.15 -0.42 2.80
C SER A 44 -9.70 -0.76 3.12
N LEU A 45 -9.27 -0.43 4.33
CA LEU A 45 -7.94 -0.81 4.84
C LEU A 45 -7.74 -2.32 4.77
N ALA A 46 -8.72 -3.11 5.23
CA ALA A 46 -8.64 -4.57 5.24
C ALA A 46 -8.38 -5.18 3.85
N ARG A 47 -8.95 -4.60 2.79
CA ARG A 47 -8.67 -5.02 1.41
C ARG A 47 -7.30 -4.57 0.93
N TYR A 48 -6.87 -3.37 1.34
CA TYR A 48 -5.56 -2.84 1.00
C TYR A 48 -4.42 -3.65 1.61
N ILE A 49 -4.54 -4.07 2.87
CA ILE A 49 -3.54 -4.87 3.58
C ILE A 49 -3.79 -6.37 3.53
N ALA A 50 -4.67 -6.83 2.62
CA ALA A 50 -4.96 -8.24 2.43
C ALA A 50 -3.69 -9.05 2.12
N ALA A 51 -3.78 -10.38 2.24
CA ALA A 51 -2.63 -11.29 2.28
C ALA A 51 -1.67 -11.23 1.07
N SER A 52 -2.12 -10.75 -0.09
CA SER A 52 -1.23 -10.57 -1.25
C SER A 52 -0.28 -9.39 -1.04
N PRO A 53 0.96 -9.45 -1.53
CA PRO A 53 1.87 -8.31 -1.52
C PRO A 53 1.41 -7.21 -2.49
N TRP A 54 1.99 -6.02 -2.34
CA TRP A 54 1.99 -4.96 -3.35
C TRP A 54 3.35 -4.93 -4.02
N TYR A 55 3.38 -5.02 -5.34
CA TYR A 55 4.59 -4.85 -6.14
C TYR A 55 4.63 -3.43 -6.67
N VAL A 56 5.76 -2.75 -6.49
CA VAL A 56 5.95 -1.43 -7.09
C VAL A 56 6.24 -1.63 -8.58
N ILE A 57 5.44 -1.03 -9.44
CA ILE A 57 5.61 -1.13 -10.89
C ILE A 57 6.43 0.03 -11.42
N ALA A 58 6.19 1.22 -10.89
CA ALA A 58 7.01 2.39 -11.11
C ALA A 58 7.03 3.26 -9.86
N GLN A 59 8.13 3.94 -9.60
CA GLN A 59 8.23 4.88 -8.49
C GLN A 59 9.17 6.03 -8.75
N LEU A 60 9.01 7.10 -7.98
CA LEU A 60 9.98 8.18 -7.91
C LEU A 60 11.21 7.68 -7.14
N PRO A 61 12.43 7.78 -7.69
CA PRO A 61 13.64 7.52 -6.93
C PRO A 61 13.78 8.53 -5.79
N ILE A 62 14.11 8.04 -4.60
CA ILE A 62 14.22 8.83 -3.37
C ILE A 62 15.55 8.57 -2.67
N SER A 63 15.93 9.41 -1.71
CA SER A 63 17.26 9.40 -1.09
C SER A 63 17.64 8.07 -0.43
N PHE A 64 16.68 7.31 0.11
CA PHE A 64 16.94 6.01 0.72
C PHE A 64 16.64 4.83 -0.20
N GLN A 65 16.04 5.05 -1.38
CA GLN A 65 15.80 4.01 -2.37
C GLN A 65 16.14 4.54 -3.79
N PRO A 66 17.44 4.60 -4.12
CA PRO A 66 17.92 5.08 -5.42
C PRO A 66 17.59 4.09 -6.55
N VAL A 67 17.78 4.52 -7.80
CA VAL A 67 17.53 3.70 -9.01
C VAL A 67 18.26 2.35 -8.97
N SER A 68 19.47 2.31 -8.40
CA SER A 68 20.23 1.06 -8.22
C SER A 68 19.58 0.04 -7.29
N GLU A 69 18.44 0.36 -6.67
CA GLU A 69 17.71 -0.49 -5.74
C GLU A 69 16.27 -0.75 -6.22
N LEU A 70 15.92 -0.35 -7.45
CA LEU A 70 14.58 -0.53 -8.03
C LEU A 70 14.41 -1.89 -8.71
N TYR A 71 14.77 -2.95 -7.99
CA TYR A 71 14.64 -4.33 -8.42
C TYR A 71 13.85 -5.11 -7.38
N CYS A 72 12.86 -5.88 -7.82
CA CYS A 72 12.01 -6.72 -6.98
C CYS A 72 11.31 -5.97 -5.83
N VAL A 73 11.03 -4.67 -6.00
CA VAL A 73 10.50 -3.83 -4.93
C VAL A 73 9.08 -4.23 -4.61
N ARG A 74 8.81 -4.58 -3.36
CA ARG A 74 7.48 -4.92 -2.88
C ARG A 74 7.28 -4.60 -1.40
N ALA A 75 6.01 -4.46 -1.04
CA ALA A 75 5.55 -4.31 0.33
C ALA A 75 4.59 -5.45 0.70
N THR A 76 4.77 -6.05 1.87
CA THR A 76 3.78 -6.98 2.45
C THR A 76 3.33 -6.47 3.80
N TYR A 77 2.05 -6.67 4.09
CA TYR A 77 1.41 -6.15 5.29
C TYR A 77 1.00 -7.30 6.21
N VAL A 78 1.21 -7.13 7.52
CA VAL A 78 0.74 -8.05 8.55
C VAL A 78 0.07 -7.23 9.64
N GLN A 79 -1.22 -7.47 9.85
CA GLN A 79 -1.95 -6.81 10.93
C GLN A 79 -1.86 -7.64 12.21
N ALA A 80 -1.49 -7.00 13.31
CA ALA A 80 -1.59 -7.56 14.65
C ALA A 80 -2.25 -6.53 15.57
N ASN A 81 -3.48 -6.82 16.00
CA ASN A 81 -4.33 -5.87 16.73
C ASN A 81 -4.50 -4.57 15.92
N GLU A 82 -4.24 -3.42 16.56
CA GLU A 82 -4.33 -2.07 15.97
C GLU A 82 -3.04 -1.66 15.21
N THR A 83 -2.04 -2.55 15.16
CA THR A 83 -0.75 -2.26 14.51
C THR A 83 -0.66 -2.98 13.18
N ILE A 84 -0.26 -2.26 12.14
CA ILE A 84 0.04 -2.83 10.83
C ILE A 84 1.55 -2.84 10.65
N TYR A 85 2.14 -4.01 10.48
CA TYR A 85 3.54 -4.14 10.11
C TYR A 85 3.67 -4.17 8.59
N VAL A 86 4.62 -3.40 8.06
CA VAL A 86 4.94 -3.36 6.63
C VAL A 86 6.37 -3.85 6.44
N PHE A 87 6.54 -4.83 5.56
CA PHE A 87 7.82 -5.41 5.19
C PHE A 87 8.14 -4.99 3.77
N ASN A 88 9.12 -4.10 3.63
CA ASN A 88 9.61 -3.64 2.35
C ASN A 88 10.83 -4.45 1.96
N GLU A 89 10.81 -4.98 0.74
CA GLU A 89 11.92 -5.70 0.15
C GLU A 89 12.24 -5.13 -1.21
N ALA A 90 13.53 -5.14 -1.55
CA ALA A 90 14.09 -4.73 -2.81
C ALA A 90 15.40 -5.52 -3.05
N ARG A 91 16.04 -5.32 -4.20
CA ARG A 91 17.35 -5.86 -4.53
C ARG A 91 18.24 -4.79 -5.14
N ARG A 92 19.55 -4.93 -4.91
CA ARG A 92 20.56 -4.02 -5.43
C ARG A 92 21.06 -4.45 -6.81
N GLY A 93 20.99 -3.55 -7.78
CA GLY A 93 21.66 -3.62 -9.09
C GLY A 93 21.03 -4.57 -10.10
N ALA A 94 20.36 -5.64 -9.66
CA ALA A 94 19.71 -6.62 -10.51
C ALA A 94 18.60 -7.38 -9.77
N VAL A 95 17.77 -8.12 -10.52
CA VAL A 95 16.65 -8.93 -9.99
C VAL A 95 17.09 -10.17 -9.21
N ASP A 96 18.33 -10.61 -9.41
CA ASP A 96 19.03 -11.63 -8.64
C ASP A 96 20.07 -11.05 -7.68
N GLY A 97 20.16 -9.71 -7.62
CA GLY A 97 21.12 -8.99 -6.80
C GLY A 97 20.87 -9.09 -5.29
N GLU A 98 21.78 -8.51 -4.51
CA GLU A 98 21.76 -8.56 -3.05
C GLU A 98 20.42 -8.07 -2.49
N PRO A 99 19.75 -8.85 -1.63
CA PRO A 99 18.47 -8.48 -1.06
C PRO A 99 18.64 -7.31 -0.08
N ILE A 100 17.86 -6.27 -0.28
CA ILE A 100 17.70 -5.15 0.64
C ILE A 100 16.33 -5.33 1.27
N ALA A 101 16.30 -5.69 2.55
CA ALA A 101 15.09 -5.61 3.34
C ALA A 101 15.18 -4.32 4.14
N GLU A 102 14.29 -3.37 3.86
CA GLU A 102 14.10 -2.26 4.77
C GLU A 102 13.31 -2.75 5.99
N ALA A 103 13.64 -2.15 7.13
CA ALA A 103 13.16 -2.52 8.44
C ALA A 103 11.64 -2.77 8.46
N ASP A 104 11.19 -3.61 9.38
CA ASP A 104 9.78 -3.65 9.75
C ASP A 104 9.33 -2.21 10.00
N LEU A 105 8.40 -1.72 9.17
CA LEU A 105 7.77 -0.42 9.39
C LEU A 105 6.45 -0.66 10.11
N VAL A 106 6.02 0.33 10.86
CA VAL A 106 4.70 0.32 11.48
C VAL A 106 3.84 1.37 10.80
N ALA A 107 2.65 0.94 10.38
CA ALA A 107 1.60 1.81 9.88
C ALA A 107 0.46 1.93 10.90
N HIS A 108 0.03 3.17 11.16
CA HIS A 108 -1.11 3.49 12.03
C HIS A 108 -2.10 4.42 11.32
N GLN A 109 -3.38 4.29 11.67
CA GLN A 109 -4.44 5.23 11.29
C GLN A 109 -4.62 6.38 12.32
N ASP A 110 -4.34 6.13 13.61
CA ASP A 110 -4.83 6.97 14.72
C ASP A 110 -3.83 8.00 15.32
N ASP A 111 -2.64 8.16 14.76
CA ASP A 111 -1.62 9.12 15.26
C ASP A 111 -1.60 10.45 14.48
N LEU A 112 -2.72 10.84 13.87
CA LEU A 112 -2.87 12.15 13.24
C LEU A 112 -3.31 13.18 14.30
N PRO A 113 -2.50 14.20 14.64
CA PRO A 113 -2.96 15.30 15.50
C PRO A 113 -4.17 16.05 14.88
N GLU A 114 -4.30 15.93 13.56
CA GLU A 114 -5.44 16.30 12.76
C GLU A 114 -5.64 15.18 11.74
N ALA A 115 -6.59 14.28 11.94
CA ALA A 115 -7.20 13.63 10.80
C ALA A 115 -7.57 14.77 9.84
N SER A 116 -6.92 14.80 8.68
CA SER A 116 -7.13 15.78 7.62
C SER A 116 -8.59 16.20 7.57
N ALA A 117 -8.88 17.50 7.41
CA ALA A 117 -10.20 18.14 7.50
C ALA A 117 -11.42 17.45 6.83
N ASN A 118 -11.23 16.34 6.11
CA ASN A 118 -12.22 15.47 5.52
C ASN A 118 -12.18 14.06 6.15
N ALA A 119 -13.11 13.78 7.06
CA ALA A 119 -13.26 12.45 7.69
C ALA A 119 -13.43 11.31 6.69
N ARG A 120 -13.91 11.60 5.47
CA ARG A 120 -14.11 10.59 4.43
C ARG A 120 -12.80 10.00 3.92
N THR A 121 -11.69 10.72 4.01
CA THR A 121 -10.40 10.29 3.43
C THR A 121 -9.41 9.82 4.50
N ALA A 122 -9.80 9.83 5.77
CA ALA A 122 -8.91 9.49 6.88
C ALA A 122 -8.34 8.07 6.73
N ASP A 123 -9.18 7.11 6.33
CA ASP A 123 -8.79 5.70 6.26
C ASP A 123 -7.68 5.40 5.23
N SER A 124 -7.56 6.23 4.19
CA SER A 124 -6.54 6.12 3.14
C SER A 124 -5.27 6.93 3.41
N LYS A 125 -5.17 7.59 4.58
CA LYS A 125 -3.99 8.35 5.02
C LYS A 125 -3.29 7.62 6.16
N LEU A 126 -2.38 6.74 5.80
CA LEU A 126 -1.56 6.00 6.76
C LEU A 126 -0.35 6.85 7.19
N ARG A 127 0.18 6.53 8.37
CA ARG A 127 1.47 7.02 8.87
C ARG A 127 2.44 5.87 8.94
N VAL A 128 3.53 5.88 8.16
CA VAL A 128 4.49 4.78 8.08
C VAL A 128 5.84 5.24 8.65
N GLY A 129 6.43 4.46 9.55
CA GLY A 129 7.69 4.79 10.21
C GLY A 129 8.43 3.58 10.77
N LEU A 130 9.65 3.78 11.24
CA LEU A 130 10.56 2.71 11.70
C LEU A 130 10.04 1.98 12.96
N ARG A 131 9.91 0.63 12.93
CA ARG A 131 9.44 -0.19 14.06
C ARG A 131 10.25 -0.04 15.34
N TYR A 132 11.57 0.19 15.24
CA TYR A 132 12.42 0.36 16.42
C TYR A 132 11.88 1.45 17.36
N TYR A 133 11.33 2.51 16.80
CA TYR A 133 10.73 3.58 17.58
C TYR A 133 9.31 3.22 18.05
N ALA A 134 8.49 2.52 17.24
CA ALA A 134 7.18 2.01 17.65
C ALA A 134 7.22 1.14 18.93
N PHE A 135 8.26 0.30 19.09
CA PHE A 135 8.44 -0.52 20.29
C PHE A 135 8.72 0.31 21.56
N VAL A 136 9.46 1.42 21.45
CA VAL A 136 9.71 2.35 22.56
C VAL A 136 8.42 3.07 22.98
N TYR A 137 7.53 3.33 22.03
CA TYR A 137 6.25 4.01 22.27
C TYR A 137 5.18 3.10 22.89
N GLN A 138 5.04 1.86 22.43
CA GLN A 138 3.99 0.94 22.90
C GLN A 138 4.25 0.36 24.30
N ASN A 139 5.50 0.39 24.79
CA ASN A 139 5.93 -0.21 26.07
C ASN A 139 6.27 0.85 27.14
N SER A 140 5.56 1.98 27.16
CA SER A 140 5.89 3.18 27.95
C SER A 140 5.81 3.06 29.49
N SER A 141 5.87 1.86 30.07
CA SER A 141 6.01 1.62 31.51
C SER A 141 7.46 1.36 31.97
N ALA A 142 8.47 1.41 31.08
CA ALA A 142 9.88 1.20 31.43
C ALA A 142 10.73 2.51 31.38
N PRO A 143 11.09 3.12 32.53
CA PRO A 143 11.77 4.43 32.59
C PRO A 143 13.18 4.49 32.00
N HIS A 144 13.88 3.35 31.87
CA HIS A 144 15.28 3.31 31.44
C HIS A 144 15.47 3.37 29.91
N ALA A 145 14.56 2.79 29.13
CA ALA A 145 14.61 2.84 27.66
C ALA A 145 14.32 4.24 27.12
N GLN A 146 13.48 5.01 27.83
CA GLN A 146 13.16 6.39 27.51
C GLN A 146 14.37 7.31 27.65
N ARG A 147 15.26 7.09 28.62
CA ARG A 147 16.47 7.93 28.82
C ARG A 147 17.49 7.79 27.71
N ALA A 148 17.71 6.59 27.15
CA ALA A 148 18.77 6.41 26.14
C ALA A 148 18.39 7.02 24.78
N VAL A 149 17.12 6.88 24.37
CA VAL A 149 16.63 7.40 23.09
C VAL A 149 16.31 8.89 23.18
N ALA A 150 15.71 9.35 24.29
CA ALA A 150 15.53 10.77 24.54
C ALA A 150 16.87 11.48 24.76
N SER A 151 17.86 10.89 25.44
CA SER A 151 19.17 11.55 25.68
C SER A 151 19.87 11.92 24.37
N ASN A 152 19.79 11.11 23.31
CA ASN A 152 20.44 11.46 22.03
C ASN A 152 19.65 12.47 21.19
N LEU A 153 18.34 12.61 21.36
CA LEU A 153 17.51 13.57 20.61
C LEU A 153 17.20 14.86 21.38
N VAL A 154 17.06 14.79 22.70
CA VAL A 154 16.84 15.92 23.63
C VAL A 154 18.10 16.74 23.82
N SER A 155 19.29 16.15 23.66
CA SER A 155 20.57 16.91 23.69
C SER A 155 20.67 17.96 22.57
N GLN A 156 19.77 17.94 21.57
CA GLN A 156 19.68 18.97 20.53
C GLN A 156 18.55 20.00 20.77
N MET A 157 17.74 19.88 21.83
CA MET A 157 16.55 20.72 22.04
C MET A 157 16.32 21.11 23.51
N ALA A 158 17.38 21.52 24.20
CA ALA A 158 17.28 22.05 25.56
C ALA A 158 17.51 23.57 25.55
N ASP A 159 16.42 24.32 25.66
CA ASP A 159 16.28 25.45 26.58
C ASP A 159 14.79 25.48 27.03
N ASP A 160 14.52 25.96 28.24
CA ASP A 160 13.19 26.13 28.86
C ASP A 160 12.52 24.88 29.48
N GLU A 161 13.17 24.28 30.49
CA GLU A 161 12.61 23.24 31.38
C GLU A 161 11.61 23.78 32.43
N GLU A 162 11.52 25.10 32.63
CA GLU A 162 10.91 25.65 33.84
C GLU A 162 9.41 26.01 33.74
N ARG A 163 8.76 25.89 32.57
CA ARG A 163 7.37 26.37 32.39
C ARG A 163 6.29 25.29 32.25
N LEU A 164 6.65 24.05 31.94
CA LEU A 164 5.69 22.98 31.61
C LEU A 164 6.12 21.67 32.30
N GLY A 165 5.30 21.16 33.21
CA GLY A 165 5.64 19.97 34.02
C GLY A 165 6.03 18.72 33.21
N PRO A 166 6.75 17.76 33.82
CA PRO A 166 7.46 16.68 33.12
C PRO A 166 6.58 15.78 32.24
N ASP A 167 5.31 15.55 32.59
CA ASP A 167 4.40 14.73 31.80
C ASP A 167 3.83 15.44 30.56
N ALA A 168 3.68 16.76 30.62
CA ALA A 168 3.22 17.55 29.47
C ALA A 168 4.35 17.69 28.44
N LYS A 169 5.57 18.01 28.89
CA LYS A 169 6.75 18.11 28.02
C LYS A 169 7.12 16.75 27.41
N ARG A 170 6.92 15.65 28.15
CA ARG A 170 7.01 14.29 27.61
C ARG A 170 5.96 14.02 26.54
N ARG A 171 4.69 14.35 26.76
CA ARG A 171 3.64 14.16 25.73
C ARG A 171 3.93 14.97 24.47
N GLU A 172 4.36 16.21 24.61
CA GLU A 172 4.72 17.09 23.51
C GLU A 172 5.96 16.58 22.75
N LEU A 173 6.99 16.12 23.45
CA LEU A 173 8.14 15.46 22.85
C LEU A 173 7.74 14.19 22.11
N LEU A 174 6.92 13.33 22.71
CA LEU A 174 6.45 12.10 22.05
C LEU A 174 5.62 12.42 20.80
N ASP A 175 4.76 13.43 20.85
CA ASP A 175 3.97 13.91 19.70
C ASP A 175 4.87 14.51 18.59
N PHE A 176 5.87 15.29 18.98
CA PHE A 176 6.91 15.78 18.07
C PHE A 176 7.68 14.64 17.41
N LEU A 177 8.13 13.66 18.19
CA LEU A 177 8.87 12.51 17.67
C LEU A 177 8.01 11.64 16.76
N LYS A 178 6.72 11.45 17.08
CA LYS A 178 5.76 10.75 16.22
C LYS A 178 5.62 11.45 14.87
N ARG A 179 5.45 12.77 14.86
CA ARG A 179 5.39 13.58 13.63
C ARG A 179 6.67 13.48 12.79
N TYR A 180 7.82 13.30 13.43
CA TYR A 180 9.11 13.27 12.76
C TYR A 180 9.52 11.87 12.26
N LEU A 181 9.14 10.81 12.98
CA LEU A 181 9.55 9.44 12.69
C LEU A 181 8.55 8.66 11.83
N PHE A 182 7.34 9.20 11.63
CA PHE A 182 6.30 8.60 10.80
C PHE A 182 5.86 9.55 9.69
N GLY A 183 6.21 9.18 8.46
CA GLY A 183 5.87 9.90 7.25
C GLY A 183 4.44 9.61 6.80
N PRO A 184 3.80 10.55 6.07
CA PRO A 184 2.53 10.29 5.43
C PRO A 184 2.68 9.22 4.33
N TYR A 185 1.68 8.37 4.21
CA TYR A 185 1.52 7.37 3.16
C TYR A 185 0.06 7.41 2.70
N TRP A 186 -0.20 8.14 1.62
CA TRP A 186 -1.55 8.46 1.17
C TRP A 186 -1.89 7.61 -0.05
N VAL A 187 -2.96 6.81 0.05
CA VAL A 187 -3.52 6.10 -1.13
C VAL A 187 -4.42 7.08 -1.87
N VAL A 188 -3.92 7.62 -2.99
CA VAL A 188 -4.57 8.71 -3.72
C VAL A 188 -5.43 8.25 -4.89
N ASP A 189 -5.21 7.02 -5.36
CA ASP A 189 -6.16 6.30 -6.21
C ASP A 189 -6.05 4.79 -5.96
N VAL A 190 -7.14 4.06 -6.16
CA VAL A 190 -7.18 2.60 -6.04
C VAL A 190 -8.31 2.05 -6.89
N SER A 191 -8.07 0.89 -7.49
CA SER A 191 -9.13 0.12 -8.16
C SER A 191 -10.22 -0.36 -7.20
N ASP A 192 -11.44 -0.53 -7.71
CA ASP A 192 -12.57 -1.11 -6.95
C ASP A 192 -12.26 -2.51 -6.41
N VAL A 193 -11.41 -3.26 -7.12
CA VAL A 193 -11.01 -4.62 -6.76
C VAL A 193 -9.71 -4.70 -5.97
N TYR A 194 -8.99 -3.59 -5.77
CA TYR A 194 -7.69 -3.52 -5.09
C TYR A 194 -6.56 -4.31 -5.78
N ASP A 195 -6.57 -4.35 -7.11
CA ASP A 195 -5.50 -4.95 -7.93
C ASP A 195 -4.38 -3.95 -8.28
N TRP A 196 -4.69 -2.66 -8.35
CA TRP A 196 -3.72 -1.55 -8.44
C TRP A 196 -4.05 -0.39 -7.49
N ALA A 197 -3.02 0.35 -7.11
CA ALA A 197 -3.09 1.57 -6.29
C ALA A 197 -2.03 2.60 -6.68
N ILE A 198 -2.29 3.87 -6.36
CA ILE A 198 -1.36 4.99 -6.49
C ILE A 198 -1.15 5.57 -5.10
N VAL A 199 0.11 5.70 -4.71
CA VAL A 199 0.49 6.17 -3.37
C VAL A 199 1.43 7.36 -3.49
N THR A 200 1.25 8.34 -2.61
CA THR A 200 2.21 9.42 -2.41
C THR A 200 2.65 9.49 -0.96
N GLY A 201 3.87 9.95 -0.73
CA GLY A 201 4.35 10.28 0.60
C GLY A 201 3.73 11.57 1.08
N GLY A 202 2.40 11.66 1.19
CA GLY A 202 1.68 12.91 1.50
C GLY A 202 1.34 13.76 0.26
N PRO A 203 0.85 14.99 0.47
CA PRO A 203 0.47 15.87 -0.64
C PRO A 203 1.71 16.30 -1.44
N PRO A 204 1.67 16.26 -2.78
CA PRO A 204 2.79 16.71 -3.61
C PRO A 204 3.00 18.21 -3.42
N SER A 205 4.24 18.63 -3.18
CA SER A 205 4.60 20.01 -2.80
C SER A 205 5.51 20.69 -3.82
N VAL A 206 6.05 19.94 -4.79
CA VAL A 206 7.04 20.42 -5.75
C VAL A 206 6.40 20.58 -7.13
N PRO A 207 6.28 21.80 -7.68
CA PRO A 207 5.84 21.98 -9.05
C PRO A 207 6.91 21.51 -10.03
N THR A 208 6.49 20.90 -11.13
CA THR A 208 7.37 20.46 -12.20
C THR A 208 7.18 21.33 -13.46
N SER A 209 8.11 21.23 -14.40
CA SER A 209 8.14 22.08 -15.61
C SER A 209 6.96 21.87 -16.56
N ASN A 210 6.25 20.74 -16.45
CA ASN A 210 5.06 20.43 -17.25
C ASN A 210 3.75 20.91 -16.60
N GLY A 211 3.84 21.66 -15.49
CA GLY A 211 2.67 22.22 -14.79
C GLY A 211 1.91 21.21 -13.93
N LEU A 212 2.53 20.07 -13.61
CA LEU A 212 2.05 19.09 -12.63
C LEU A 212 2.86 19.21 -11.32
N CYS A 213 2.54 18.37 -10.34
CA CYS A 213 3.18 18.37 -9.03
C CYS A 213 3.84 17.01 -8.74
N THR A 214 4.91 17.02 -7.95
CA THR A 214 5.54 15.81 -7.39
C THR A 214 5.83 16.02 -5.91
N THR A 215 6.24 14.96 -5.22
CA THR A 215 6.70 15.00 -3.83
C THR A 215 8.17 15.42 -3.76
N LEU A 216 8.70 15.58 -2.56
CA LEU A 216 10.15 15.67 -2.38
C LEU A 216 10.83 14.35 -2.80
N THR A 217 12.14 14.40 -3.02
CA THR A 217 12.98 13.21 -3.31
C THR A 217 14.06 12.96 -2.26
N ALA A 218 14.26 13.90 -1.34
CA ALA A 218 15.26 13.83 -0.30
C ALA A 218 14.64 14.10 1.08
N GLY A 219 15.18 13.41 2.09
CA GLY A 219 14.65 13.44 3.45
C GLY A 219 14.11 12.07 3.86
N PHE A 220 13.35 12.04 4.95
CA PHE A 220 12.73 10.81 5.46
C PHE A 220 11.22 10.76 5.19
N ASN A 221 10.54 11.90 5.21
CA ASN A 221 9.09 12.03 5.05
C ASN A 221 8.77 12.96 3.89
N ASP A 222 7.50 13.01 3.48
CA ASP A 222 7.00 13.90 2.43
C ASP A 222 7.58 13.61 1.03
N ILE A 223 8.09 12.39 0.84
CA ILE A 223 8.82 11.95 -0.35
C ILE A 223 8.16 10.73 -1.00
N GLY A 224 8.40 10.58 -2.29
CA GLY A 224 8.04 9.39 -3.06
C GLY A 224 6.62 9.40 -3.64
N VAL A 225 6.54 8.79 -4.81
CA VAL A 225 5.30 8.45 -5.53
C VAL A 225 5.48 7.03 -6.01
N TRP A 226 4.48 6.17 -5.77
CA TRP A 226 4.54 4.75 -6.13
C TRP A 226 3.28 4.33 -6.88
N LEU A 227 3.47 3.61 -7.98
CA LEU A 227 2.44 2.87 -8.71
C LEU A 227 2.52 1.41 -8.29
N LEU A 228 1.51 0.91 -7.59
CA LEU A 228 1.49 -0.42 -6.99
C LEU A 228 0.52 -1.33 -7.72
N HIS A 229 0.87 -2.61 -7.85
CA HIS A 229 0.00 -3.64 -8.42
C HIS A 229 0.13 -4.98 -7.68
N ARG A 230 -0.92 -5.81 -7.68
CA ARG A 230 -0.94 -7.14 -7.05
C ARG A 230 -0.25 -8.24 -7.87
N ASN A 231 -0.27 -8.09 -9.18
CA ASN A 231 0.55 -8.85 -10.13
C ASN A 231 1.87 -8.09 -10.38
N PRO A 232 3.06 -8.71 -10.21
CA PRO A 232 4.36 -8.08 -10.49
C PRO A 232 4.59 -7.77 -11.98
N GLN A 233 3.84 -8.44 -12.86
CA GLN A 233 3.87 -8.22 -14.31
C GLN A 233 2.46 -7.85 -14.81
N PRO A 234 1.94 -6.67 -14.44
CA PRO A 234 0.61 -6.25 -14.85
C PRO A 234 0.52 -6.04 -16.37
N PRO A 235 -0.67 -6.18 -16.97
CA PRO A 235 -0.89 -5.82 -18.36
C PRO A 235 -0.47 -4.36 -18.65
N ALA A 236 0.18 -4.14 -19.79
CA ALA A 236 0.73 -2.82 -20.13
C ALA A 236 -0.33 -1.72 -20.24
N ASP A 237 -1.57 -2.05 -20.59
CA ASP A 237 -2.70 -1.12 -20.59
C ASP A 237 -3.11 -0.69 -19.17
N VAL A 238 -3.02 -1.59 -18.18
CA VAL A 238 -3.24 -1.24 -16.77
C VAL A 238 -2.14 -0.28 -16.29
N VAL A 239 -0.88 -0.53 -16.63
CA VAL A 239 0.23 0.39 -16.29
C VAL A 239 0.00 1.77 -16.91
N ARG A 240 -0.33 1.83 -18.20
CA ARG A 240 -0.69 3.11 -18.87
C ARG A 240 -1.87 3.80 -18.20
N LYS A 241 -2.88 3.05 -17.78
CA LYS A 241 -4.04 3.58 -17.04
C LYS A 241 -3.58 4.19 -15.71
N MET A 242 -2.75 3.51 -14.93
CA MET A 242 -2.23 4.05 -13.66
C MET A 242 -1.48 5.37 -13.87
N HIS A 243 -0.63 5.47 -14.91
CA HIS A 243 0.01 6.74 -15.26
C HIS A 243 -0.99 7.82 -15.66
N SER A 244 -2.03 7.49 -16.43
CA SER A 244 -3.11 8.44 -16.78
C SER A 244 -3.81 8.96 -15.54
N ARG A 245 -4.21 8.05 -14.64
CA ARG A 245 -4.88 8.37 -13.37
C ARG A 245 -4.03 9.26 -12.48
N ALA A 246 -2.74 8.98 -12.34
CA ALA A 246 -1.83 9.85 -11.61
C ALA A 246 -1.79 11.27 -12.19
N ARG A 247 -1.68 11.41 -13.52
CA ARG A 247 -1.69 12.74 -14.18
C ARG A 247 -3.02 13.46 -14.06
N GLU A 248 -4.14 12.74 -14.10
CA GLU A 248 -5.48 13.30 -13.86
C GLU A 248 -5.63 13.86 -12.43
N LEU A 249 -4.91 13.30 -11.46
CA LEU A 249 -4.79 13.84 -10.11
C LEU A 249 -3.81 15.02 -10.01
N GLY A 250 -3.16 15.41 -11.10
CA GLY A 250 -2.15 16.46 -11.13
C GLY A 250 -0.76 16.02 -10.70
N LEU A 251 -0.48 14.70 -10.64
CA LEU A 251 0.85 14.16 -10.35
C LEU A 251 1.70 14.07 -11.61
N ASP A 252 2.94 14.56 -11.53
CA ASP A 252 3.92 14.37 -12.57
C ASP A 252 4.49 12.95 -12.52
N THR A 253 4.24 12.17 -13.55
CA THR A 253 4.79 10.81 -13.65
C THR A 253 6.04 10.72 -14.51
N SER A 254 6.55 11.83 -15.05
CA SER A 254 7.67 11.82 -16.02
C SER A 254 9.00 11.39 -15.40
N ALA A 255 9.14 11.57 -14.09
CA ALA A 255 10.33 11.18 -13.33
C ALA A 255 10.22 9.78 -12.68
N LEU A 256 9.07 9.10 -12.78
CA LEU A 256 8.94 7.74 -12.27
C LEU A 256 9.83 6.81 -13.07
N GLN A 257 10.53 5.94 -12.36
CA GLN A 257 11.33 4.87 -12.92
C GLN A 257 10.57 3.56 -12.79
N ASP A 258 10.60 2.77 -13.86
CA ASP A 258 10.07 1.41 -13.82
C ASP A 258 10.90 0.57 -12.86
N VAL A 259 10.21 -0.27 -12.09
CA VAL A 259 10.84 -1.24 -11.19
C VAL A 259 10.94 -2.57 -11.92
N ALA A 260 12.13 -3.16 -11.93
CA ALA A 260 12.34 -4.46 -12.55
C ALA A 260 11.73 -5.57 -11.68
N GLN A 261 10.69 -6.22 -12.20
CA GLN A 261 10.00 -7.33 -11.52
C GLN A 261 10.17 -8.68 -12.25
N ASP A 262 10.54 -8.67 -13.54
CA ASP A 262 10.76 -9.90 -14.31
C ASP A 262 12.01 -10.65 -13.81
N GLY A 263 11.89 -11.97 -13.63
CA GLY A 263 12.95 -12.80 -13.04
C GLY A 263 13.12 -12.67 -11.51
N CYS A 264 12.26 -11.90 -10.83
CA CYS A 264 12.31 -11.80 -9.37
C CYS A 264 11.78 -13.06 -8.68
N GLU A 265 12.54 -13.53 -7.69
CA GLU A 265 12.07 -14.55 -6.76
C GLU A 265 11.55 -13.92 -5.47
N TYR A 266 10.29 -14.20 -5.15
CA TYR A 266 9.62 -13.69 -3.96
C TYR A 266 9.37 -14.81 -2.95
N THR A 267 10.02 -14.70 -1.79
CA THR A 267 9.81 -15.65 -0.67
C THR A 267 8.78 -15.07 0.30
N ALA A 268 7.96 -15.86 0.98
CA ALA A 268 7.02 -15.27 1.94
C ALA A 268 7.79 -14.47 3.04
N PRO A 269 7.35 -13.26 3.45
CA PRO A 269 8.05 -12.47 4.47
C PRO A 269 8.24 -13.27 5.77
N CYS A 270 7.22 -14.06 6.14
CA CYS A 270 7.24 -14.92 7.31
C CYS A 270 8.18 -16.13 7.16
N ALA A 271 8.55 -16.56 5.96
CA ALA A 271 9.53 -17.64 5.77
C ALA A 271 10.95 -17.19 6.15
N ARG A 272 11.28 -15.89 5.98
CA ARG A 272 12.57 -15.31 6.41
C ARG A 272 12.54 -14.83 7.86
N ALA A 273 11.41 -14.30 8.34
CA ALA A 273 11.27 -13.73 9.69
C ALA A 273 10.90 -14.73 10.81
N ALA A 274 10.43 -15.95 10.48
CA ALA A 274 9.99 -16.96 11.46
C ALA A 274 11.07 -17.39 12.48
N VAL A 275 12.35 -17.11 12.21
CA VAL A 275 13.46 -17.36 13.14
C VAL A 275 13.47 -16.35 14.31
N ARG A 276 12.88 -15.16 14.15
CA ARG A 276 13.01 -14.05 15.12
C ARG A 276 11.70 -13.42 15.59
N ALA A 277 10.57 -13.65 14.93
CA ALA A 277 9.29 -13.02 15.25
C ALA A 277 8.20 -14.05 15.60
N PRO A 278 7.80 -14.19 16.89
CA PRO A 278 6.74 -15.12 17.29
C PRO A 278 5.40 -14.92 16.57
N TRP A 279 5.06 -13.67 16.24
CA TRP A 279 3.81 -13.33 15.53
C TRP A 279 3.78 -13.81 14.06
N CYS A 280 4.94 -14.06 13.43
CA CYS A 280 4.99 -14.70 12.10
C CYS A 280 4.49 -16.15 12.13
N LYS A 281 4.68 -16.86 13.25
CA LYS A 281 4.21 -18.25 13.39
C LYS A 281 2.68 -18.33 13.38
N GLU A 282 2.00 -17.33 13.95
CA GLU A 282 0.53 -17.26 13.98
C GLU A 282 -0.05 -17.00 12.58
N SER A 283 0.56 -16.07 11.83
CA SER A 283 0.14 -15.75 10.45
C SER A 283 0.35 -16.93 9.48
N LEU A 284 1.47 -17.66 9.60
CA LEU A 284 1.73 -18.88 8.82
C LEU A 284 0.72 -20.00 9.13
N ARG A 285 0.34 -20.17 10.40
CA ARG A 285 -0.69 -21.15 10.81
C ARG A 285 -2.07 -20.81 10.25
N ALA A 286 -2.42 -19.53 10.18
CA ALA A 286 -3.69 -19.08 9.59
C ALA A 286 -3.75 -19.35 8.07
N SER A 287 -2.64 -19.15 7.34
CA SER A 287 -2.55 -19.49 5.91
C SER A 287 -2.59 -20.99 5.64
N ASP A 288 -1.95 -21.82 6.48
CA ASP A 288 -1.99 -23.29 6.35
C ASP A 288 -3.35 -23.87 6.75
N GLY A 289 -4.06 -23.22 7.68
CA GLY A 289 -5.42 -23.59 8.12
C GLY A 289 -6.47 -23.45 7.02
N GLY A 290 -6.27 -22.54 6.06
CA GLY A 290 -7.12 -22.41 4.86
C GLY A 290 -6.92 -23.53 3.84
N ALA A 291 -5.70 -24.07 3.72
CA ALA A 291 -5.40 -25.21 2.86
C ALA A 291 -5.84 -26.56 3.47
N ALA A 292 -6.08 -26.61 4.78
CA ALA A 292 -6.58 -27.80 5.48
C ALA A 292 -8.11 -27.95 5.44
N ALA A 293 -8.86 -26.86 5.20
CA ALA A 293 -10.33 -26.88 5.15
C ALA A 293 -10.93 -27.54 3.88
N GLY A 294 -10.10 -27.84 2.87
CA GLY A 294 -10.49 -28.61 1.67
C GLY A 294 -10.25 -30.13 1.75
N ARG A 295 -9.77 -30.66 2.89
CA ARG A 295 -9.60 -32.10 3.11
C ARG A 295 -10.53 -32.61 4.19
N THR A 296 -11.83 -32.47 3.96
CA THR A 296 -12.84 -33.28 4.64
C THR A 296 -12.68 -34.76 4.26
N ARG A 297 -11.90 -35.46 5.08
CA ARG A 297 -12.04 -36.88 5.46
C ARG A 297 -12.45 -37.85 4.35
N SER A 298 -11.50 -38.27 3.51
CA SER A 298 -11.53 -39.62 2.94
C SER A 298 -11.07 -40.67 3.97
N HIS A 299 -11.63 -40.66 5.18
CA HIS A 299 -11.42 -41.73 6.17
C HIS A 299 -12.41 -42.90 6.03
N ALA A 300 -13.37 -42.81 5.10
CA ALA A 300 -14.26 -43.92 4.77
C ALA A 300 -13.65 -44.93 3.77
N ALA A 301 -12.56 -44.59 3.05
CA ALA A 301 -12.02 -45.44 1.98
C ALA A 301 -10.83 -46.33 2.38
N ARG A 302 -10.25 -46.17 3.59
CA ARG A 302 -9.16 -47.04 4.09
C ARG A 302 -9.61 -48.14 5.06
N SER A 303 -10.81 -48.06 5.66
CA SER A 303 -11.37 -49.16 6.47
C SER A 303 -12.10 -50.22 5.64
N ALA A 304 -12.48 -49.94 4.39
CA ALA A 304 -13.14 -50.93 3.53
C ALA A 304 -12.16 -51.90 2.84
N LYS A 305 -10.88 -51.52 2.69
CA LYS A 305 -9.87 -52.37 2.00
C LYS A 305 -9.15 -53.34 2.94
N ALA A 306 -9.13 -53.07 4.25
CA ALA A 306 -8.59 -54.00 5.25
C ALA A 306 -9.59 -55.10 5.66
N ALA A 307 -10.91 -54.84 5.59
CA ALA A 307 -11.95 -55.83 5.89
C ALA A 307 -12.27 -56.79 4.72
N ALA A 308 -11.90 -56.44 3.48
CA ALA A 308 -12.09 -57.29 2.31
C ALA A 308 -10.94 -58.30 2.09
N SER A 309 -9.74 -58.02 2.62
CA SER A 309 -8.60 -58.94 2.50
C SER A 309 -8.56 -60.02 3.59
N SER A 310 -9.24 -59.82 4.73
CA SER A 310 -9.31 -60.82 5.81
C SER A 310 -10.49 -61.80 5.69
N ARG A 311 -11.44 -61.57 4.76
CA ARG A 311 -12.57 -62.48 4.48
C ARG A 311 -12.34 -63.44 3.30
N LEU A 312 -11.30 -63.23 2.50
CA LEU A 312 -10.92 -64.15 1.41
C LEU A 312 -9.93 -65.25 1.86
N GLU A 313 -9.24 -65.09 2.99
CA GLU A 313 -8.33 -66.12 3.53
C GLU A 313 -9.01 -67.11 4.49
N THR A 314 -10.26 -66.87 4.90
CA THR A 314 -11.00 -67.77 5.81
C THR A 314 -11.86 -68.82 5.07
N TRP A 315 -12.05 -68.71 3.76
CA TRP A 315 -12.80 -69.68 2.95
C TRP A 315 -11.92 -70.74 2.26
N ALA A 316 -10.59 -70.61 2.29
CA ALA A 316 -9.66 -71.59 1.71
C ALA A 316 -9.09 -72.62 2.71
N ARG A 317 -9.61 -72.70 3.95
CA ARG A 317 -9.16 -73.68 4.97
C ARG A 317 -10.26 -74.58 5.54
N VAL A 318 -11.49 -74.53 5.02
CA VAL A 318 -12.58 -75.42 5.47
C VAL A 318 -12.82 -76.62 4.53
N ASP A 319 -12.30 -76.62 3.30
CA ASP A 319 -12.49 -77.71 2.32
C ASP A 319 -11.32 -78.73 2.22
N ALA A 320 -10.54 -78.93 3.29
CA ALA A 320 -9.44 -79.91 3.30
C ALA A 320 -9.45 -80.87 4.50
N ARG A 321 -10.60 -81.05 5.18
CA ARG A 321 -10.80 -82.14 6.16
C ARG A 321 -12.25 -82.62 6.19
N THR A 322 -12.62 -83.41 5.18
CA THR A 322 -13.51 -84.58 5.28
C THR A 322 -13.09 -85.57 4.22
#